data_AF-A0A7S0EXE0-F1
#
_entry.id   AF-A0A7S0EXE0-F1
#
_cell.length_a   1.000
_cell.length_b   1.000
_cell.length_c   1.000
_cell.angle_alpha   90.00
_cell.angle_beta   90.00
_cell.angle_gamma   90.00
#
_symmetry.space_group_name_H-M   'P 1'
#
loop_
_entity.id
_entity.type
_entity.pdbx_description
1 polymer ?
#
loop_
_entity_poly.entity_id
_entity_poly.type
_entity_poly.pdbx_seq_one_letter_code
_entity_poly.pdbx_strand_id
1 'polypeptide(L)'
;PNATCDLGYLYNKEDLMERMLNKTLPPDQAHITSLRCVFDITLCANSNFKGTAQAHVAAGDEDEVPFQCPVAGVPMNGRHPFRFIKATGQVVSERALQASSAEARRKPGGEYAWKAGQTCPVTEAPLGAEEDVIKINGTYPHDDMAGRESREKLEHRLVAKKAAAKAKKKGAKEGAAKEGAAKEGAAK
;
A
#
# COMPACT_ATOMS: atom_id res chain seq x y z
N PRO A 1 15.19 0.77 6.94
CA PRO A 1 14.34 0.70 5.73
C PRO A 1 12.87 0.68 6.12
N ASN A 2 11.98 1.34 5.38
CA ASN A 2 10.58 1.46 5.77
C ASN A 2 9.70 0.62 4.84
N ALA A 3 8.58 0.15 5.36
CA ALA A 3 7.58 -0.60 4.61
C ALA A 3 6.16 -0.12 4.94
N THR A 4 5.22 -0.41 4.04
CA THR A 4 3.79 -0.19 4.24
C THR A 4 3.00 -1.45 3.94
N CYS A 5 1.80 -1.57 4.51
CA CYS A 5 0.84 -2.60 4.12
C CYS A 5 -0.25 -2.05 3.17
N ASP A 6 -1.12 -2.94 2.69
CA ASP A 6 -2.30 -2.60 1.88
C ASP A 6 -3.28 -1.62 2.57
N LEU A 7 -3.24 -1.51 3.91
CA LEU A 7 -4.04 -0.56 4.68
C LEU A 7 -3.36 0.81 4.88
N GLY A 8 -2.09 0.95 4.47
CA GLY A 8 -1.36 2.21 4.53
C GLY A 8 -0.73 2.53 5.89
N TYR A 9 -0.59 1.53 6.76
CA TYR A 9 0.21 1.66 7.98
C TYR A 9 1.70 1.55 7.66
N LEU A 10 2.49 2.40 8.30
CA LEU A 10 3.94 2.42 8.19
C LEU A 10 4.58 1.51 9.23
N TYR A 11 5.57 0.73 8.79
CA TYR A 11 6.32 -0.19 9.62
C TYR A 11 7.81 -0.03 9.38
N ASN A 12 8.60 -0.33 10.41
CA ASN A 12 10.00 -0.67 10.20
C ASN A 12 10.06 -2.06 9.55
N LYS A 13 10.68 -2.13 8.37
CA LYS A 13 10.72 -3.35 7.56
C LYS A 13 11.38 -4.51 8.31
N GLU A 14 12.47 -4.23 9.02
CA GLU A 14 13.26 -5.25 9.72
C GLU A 14 12.48 -5.85 10.89
N ASP A 15 11.93 -5.00 11.76
CA ASP A 15 11.10 -5.43 12.89
C ASP A 15 9.84 -6.19 12.44
N LEU A 16 9.18 -5.73 11.36
CA LEU A 16 8.03 -6.45 10.82
C LEU A 16 8.40 -7.85 10.30
N MET A 17 9.53 -7.96 9.59
CA MET A 17 10.04 -9.23 9.07
C MET A 17 10.37 -10.20 10.21
N GLU A 18 11.04 -9.73 11.26
CA GLU A 18 11.36 -10.54 12.44
C GLU A 18 10.08 -11.04 13.14
N ARG A 19 9.09 -10.18 13.35
CA ARG A 19 7.79 -10.58 13.94
C ARG A 19 7.03 -11.57 13.08
N MET A 20 7.09 -11.44 11.76
CA MET A 20 6.47 -12.40 10.82
C MET A 20 7.12 -13.78 10.93
N LEU A 21 8.45 -13.84 11.01
CA LEU A 21 9.20 -15.10 11.15
C LEU A 21 8.92 -15.76 12.50
N ASN A 22 8.88 -14.96 13.58
CA ASN A 22 8.60 -15.43 14.93
C ASN A 22 7.11 -15.70 15.20
N LYS A 23 6.21 -15.34 14.25
CA LYS A 23 4.74 -15.43 14.39
C LYS A 23 4.20 -14.67 15.60
N THR A 24 4.83 -13.56 15.97
CA THR A 24 4.48 -12.71 17.12
C THR A 24 3.80 -11.41 16.70
N LEU A 25 3.12 -11.41 15.54
CA LEU A 25 2.39 -10.24 15.07
C LEU A 25 1.21 -9.93 16.01
N PRO A 26 1.00 -8.67 16.40
CA PRO A 26 -0.19 -8.27 17.14
C PRO A 26 -1.46 -8.50 16.30
N PRO A 27 -2.64 -8.64 16.94
CA PRO A 27 -3.91 -8.85 16.25
C PRO A 27 -4.21 -7.75 15.21
N ASP A 28 -3.75 -6.53 15.48
CA ASP A 28 -3.87 -5.37 14.59
C ASP A 28 -3.17 -5.56 13.23
N GLN A 29 -2.13 -6.38 13.21
CA GLN A 29 -1.31 -6.69 12.04
C GLN A 29 -1.65 -8.06 11.44
N ALA A 30 -2.72 -8.73 11.90
CA ALA A 30 -3.12 -10.06 11.42
C ALA A 30 -3.46 -10.10 9.91
N HIS A 31 -3.80 -8.95 9.32
CA HIS A 31 -4.02 -8.81 7.88
C HIS A 31 -2.74 -9.05 7.04
N ILE A 32 -1.56 -8.90 7.64
CA ILE A 32 -0.25 -9.12 7.00
C ILE A 32 0.06 -10.62 7.03
N THR A 33 -0.52 -11.35 6.07
CA THR A 33 -0.39 -12.81 6.01
C THR A 33 0.83 -13.30 5.23
N SER A 34 1.44 -12.44 4.41
CA SER A 34 2.57 -12.80 3.56
C SER A 34 3.39 -11.58 3.17
N LEU A 35 4.61 -11.81 2.67
CA LEU A 35 5.48 -10.75 2.16
C LEU A 35 4.86 -9.97 0.99
N ARG A 36 3.86 -10.53 0.30
CA ARG A 36 3.13 -9.81 -0.77
C ARG A 36 2.25 -8.68 -0.23
N CYS A 37 1.90 -8.73 1.06
CA CYS A 37 1.12 -7.70 1.72
C CYS A 37 2.00 -6.54 2.24
N VAL A 38 3.33 -6.66 2.10
CA VAL A 38 4.31 -5.69 2.56
C VAL A 38 4.96 -5.07 1.34
N PHE A 39 4.97 -3.75 1.29
CA PHE A 39 5.55 -2.98 0.19
C PHE A 39 6.67 -2.10 0.71
N ASP A 40 7.80 -2.12 0.02
CA ASP A 40 8.91 -1.21 0.32
C ASP A 40 8.55 0.21 -0.08
N ILE A 41 8.85 1.16 0.80
CA ILE A 41 8.56 2.56 0.57
C ILE A 41 9.81 3.41 0.60
N THR A 42 9.84 4.41 -0.26
CA THR A 42 10.86 5.45 -0.26
C THR A 42 10.27 6.70 0.38
N LEU A 43 10.79 7.05 1.56
CA LEU A 43 10.47 8.30 2.25
C LEU A 43 11.59 9.30 1.98
N CYS A 44 11.23 10.56 1.76
CA CYS A 44 12.20 11.65 1.63
C CYS A 44 12.47 12.25 3.01
N ALA A 45 13.73 12.30 3.41
CA ALA A 45 14.14 12.92 4.67
C ALA A 45 13.89 14.43 4.62
N ASN A 46 13.42 14.99 5.73
CA ASN A 46 13.24 16.42 5.88
C ASN A 46 14.57 17.07 6.30
N SER A 47 15.03 18.07 5.54
CA SER A 47 16.25 18.83 5.85
C SER A 47 16.11 19.69 7.11
N ASN A 48 14.88 20.00 7.54
CA ASN A 48 14.59 20.82 8.71
C ASN A 48 14.53 20.00 10.02
N PHE A 49 14.64 18.67 9.94
CA PHE A 49 14.59 17.81 11.12
C PHE A 49 15.89 17.87 11.91
N LYS A 50 15.84 18.36 13.16
CA LYS A 50 17.03 18.54 14.02
C LYS A 50 17.29 17.38 14.99
N GLY A 51 16.54 16.28 14.86
CA GLY A 51 16.96 14.99 15.40
C GLY A 51 16.58 14.70 16.86
N THR A 52 15.69 15.46 17.50
CA THR A 52 15.18 15.06 18.82
C THR A 52 14.19 13.90 18.65
N ALA A 53 14.68 12.67 18.85
CA ALA A 53 13.94 11.40 18.77
C ALA A 53 12.81 11.24 19.82
N GLN A 54 12.51 12.27 20.60
CA GLN A 54 11.41 12.32 21.56
C GLN A 54 10.55 13.55 21.28
N ALA A 55 9.65 13.45 20.32
CA ALA A 55 8.52 14.36 20.26
C ALA A 55 7.31 13.58 19.74
N HIS A 56 6.60 12.96 20.68
CA HIS A 56 5.17 12.87 20.55
C HIS A 56 4.66 14.30 20.37
N VAL A 57 4.54 14.76 19.11
CA VAL A 57 3.92 16.01 18.64
C VAL A 57 3.77 17.05 19.77
N ALA A 58 4.88 17.48 20.35
CA ALA A 58 4.85 18.38 21.49
C ALA A 58 4.81 19.80 20.93
N ALA A 59 3.66 20.18 20.37
CA ALA A 59 3.12 21.52 20.14
C ALA A 59 4.05 22.70 19.76
N GLY A 60 5.30 22.46 19.33
CA GLY A 60 6.33 23.48 19.20
C GLY A 60 6.72 23.79 17.77
N ASP A 61 7.05 22.79 16.96
CA ASP A 61 7.50 22.99 15.58
C ASP A 61 6.87 21.95 14.65
N GLU A 62 5.86 22.37 13.91
CA GLU A 62 5.02 21.52 13.05
C GLU A 62 5.77 21.02 11.79
N ASP A 63 6.93 21.63 11.53
CA ASP A 63 7.86 21.31 10.46
C ASP A 63 9.01 20.40 10.92
N GLU A 64 9.16 20.13 12.21
CA GLU A 64 10.22 19.26 12.75
C GLU A 64 9.82 17.78 12.72
N VAL A 65 9.41 17.31 11.55
CA VAL A 65 9.11 15.90 11.29
C VAL A 65 10.23 15.25 10.48
N PRO A 66 10.50 13.94 10.67
CA PRO A 66 11.63 13.27 10.01
C PRO A 66 11.49 13.16 8.49
N PHE A 67 10.26 13.19 7.96
CA PHE A 67 9.97 12.96 6.55
C PHE A 67 9.12 14.06 5.92
N GLN A 68 9.33 14.30 4.63
CA GLN A 68 8.58 15.28 3.84
C GLN A 68 8.21 14.74 2.45
N CYS A 69 7.29 15.41 1.75
CA CYS A 69 6.98 15.10 0.36
C CYS A 69 8.12 15.54 -0.56
N PRO A 70 8.66 14.66 -1.43
CA PRO A 70 9.76 15.03 -2.33
C PRO A 70 9.39 16.06 -3.40
N VAL A 71 8.09 16.22 -3.70
CA VAL A 71 7.60 17.11 -4.77
C VAL A 71 7.07 18.41 -4.20
N ALA A 72 6.16 18.33 -3.22
CA ALA A 72 5.52 19.52 -2.66
C ALA A 72 6.31 20.14 -1.49
N GLY A 73 7.35 19.48 -0.97
CA GLY A 73 8.10 19.93 0.21
C GLY A 73 7.28 19.96 1.50
N VAL A 74 6.09 19.37 1.51
CA VAL A 74 5.18 19.39 2.66
C VAL A 74 5.63 18.38 3.72
N PRO A 75 5.72 18.76 5.00
CA PRO A 75 6.08 17.85 6.09
C PRO A 75 5.03 16.76 6.32
N MET A 76 5.47 15.55 6.66
CA MET A 76 4.62 14.41 7.00
C MET A 76 4.14 14.45 8.46
N ASN A 77 3.46 15.53 8.85
CA ASN A 77 2.99 15.81 10.21
C ASN A 77 1.54 15.37 10.49
N GLY A 78 0.88 14.72 9.53
CA GLY A 78 -0.51 14.26 9.65
C GLY A 78 -1.59 15.29 9.30
N ARG A 79 -1.24 16.57 9.08
CA ARG A 79 -2.20 17.59 8.59
C ARG A 79 -2.56 17.39 7.13
N HIS A 80 -1.57 17.00 6.33
CA HIS A 80 -1.75 16.75 4.92
C HIS A 80 -1.80 15.24 4.65
N PRO A 81 -2.78 14.75 3.88
CA PRO A 81 -2.84 13.34 3.53
C PRO A 81 -1.72 12.98 2.56
N PHE A 82 -1.09 11.83 2.82
CA PHE A 82 -0.07 11.24 1.95
C PHE A 82 -0.62 9.99 1.27
N ARG A 83 -0.14 9.74 0.05
CA ARG A 83 -0.51 8.60 -0.77
C ARG A 83 0.77 7.82 -1.15
N PHE A 84 0.68 6.50 -1.07
CA PHE A 84 1.70 5.56 -1.50
C PHE A 84 1.32 4.97 -2.84
N ILE A 85 2.27 4.93 -3.78
CA ILE A 85 2.08 4.39 -5.12
C ILE A 85 2.79 3.04 -5.22
N LYS A 86 2.04 1.93 -5.27
CA LYS A 86 2.64 0.58 -5.30
C LYS A 86 3.57 0.34 -6.49
N ALA A 87 3.24 0.90 -7.65
CA ALA A 87 4.00 0.67 -8.87
C ALA A 87 5.45 1.19 -8.78
N THR A 88 5.67 2.25 -7.98
CA THR A 88 6.96 2.97 -7.92
C THR A 88 7.60 2.93 -6.54
N GLY A 89 6.86 2.54 -5.51
CA GLY A 89 7.34 2.56 -4.13
C GLY A 89 7.41 3.97 -3.52
N GLN A 90 6.89 4.98 -4.21
CA GLN A 90 7.01 6.39 -3.79
C GLN A 90 5.86 6.80 -2.87
N VAL A 91 6.19 7.60 -1.85
CA VAL A 91 5.23 8.26 -0.96
C VAL A 91 5.20 9.75 -1.29
N VAL A 92 4.03 10.24 -1.67
CA VAL A 92 3.83 11.64 -2.12
C VAL A 92 2.61 12.24 -1.43
N SER A 93 2.57 13.56 -1.29
CA SER A 93 1.38 14.22 -0.77
C SER A 93 0.23 14.12 -1.78
N GLU A 94 -1.00 14.08 -1.29
CA GLU A 94 -2.19 14.07 -2.14
C GLU A 94 -2.23 15.29 -3.07
N ARG A 95 -1.77 16.46 -2.57
CA ARG A 95 -1.63 17.69 -3.36
C ARG A 95 -0.66 17.53 -4.53
N ALA A 96 0.49 16.90 -4.32
CA ALA A 96 1.47 16.66 -5.38
C ALA A 96 0.90 15.74 -6.46
N LEU A 97 0.24 14.66 -6.02
CA LEU A 97 -0.36 13.69 -6.94
C LEU A 97 -1.55 14.28 -7.71
N GLN A 98 -2.32 15.16 -7.07
CA GLN A 98 -3.40 15.90 -7.72
C GLN A 98 -2.85 16.85 -8.79
N ALA A 99 -1.78 17.59 -8.48
CA ALA A 99 -1.17 18.54 -9.40
C ALA A 99 -0.60 17.86 -10.66
N SER A 100 -0.12 16.62 -10.55
CA SER A 100 0.35 15.84 -11.70
C SER A 100 -0.77 15.19 -12.52
N SER A 101 -2.01 15.24 -12.05
CA SER A 101 -3.16 14.66 -12.74
C SER A 101 -3.98 15.74 -13.44
N ALA A 102 -3.99 15.70 -14.77
CA ALA A 102 -4.85 16.59 -15.57
C ALA A 102 -6.36 16.29 -15.35
N GLU A 103 -6.68 15.09 -14.86
CA GLU A 103 -8.05 14.59 -14.70
C GLU A 103 -8.44 14.37 -13.23
N ALA A 104 -7.88 15.14 -12.31
CA ALA A 104 -8.14 15.00 -10.88
C ALA A 104 -9.65 15.13 -10.58
N ARG A 105 -10.34 14.01 -10.35
CA ARG A 105 -11.78 13.98 -10.03
C ARG A 105 -11.99 13.67 -8.54
N ARG A 106 -12.93 14.36 -7.91
CA ARG A 106 -13.41 13.99 -6.56
C ARG A 106 -14.56 13.02 -6.67
N LYS A 107 -14.60 12.02 -5.80
CA LYS A 107 -15.76 11.18 -5.56
C LYS A 107 -16.84 11.96 -4.79
N PRO A 108 -18.11 11.56 -4.88
CA PRO A 108 -19.13 11.99 -3.93
C PRO A 108 -18.64 11.65 -2.51
N GLY A 109 -18.56 12.65 -1.62
CA GLY A 109 -17.94 12.51 -0.29
C GLY A 109 -16.54 13.11 -0.14
N GLY A 110 -15.98 13.71 -1.20
CA GLY A 110 -14.80 14.59 -1.11
C GLY A 110 -13.44 13.91 -1.23
N GLU A 111 -13.37 12.58 -1.25
CA GLU A 111 -12.12 11.85 -1.49
C GLU A 111 -11.71 11.90 -2.97
N TYR A 112 -10.40 12.00 -3.24
CA TYR A 112 -9.85 11.97 -4.60
C TYR A 112 -9.98 10.58 -5.23
N ALA A 113 -10.43 10.54 -6.49
CA ALA A 113 -10.40 9.37 -7.35
C ALA A 113 -9.14 9.37 -8.22
N TRP A 114 -8.45 8.24 -8.27
CA TRP A 114 -7.26 8.03 -9.11
C TRP A 114 -7.57 7.05 -10.24
N LYS A 115 -6.97 7.24 -11.41
CA LYS A 115 -7.17 6.36 -12.57
C LYS A 115 -5.88 5.63 -12.95
N ALA A 116 -6.05 4.44 -13.52
CA ALA A 116 -4.96 3.74 -14.18
C ALA A 116 -4.41 4.57 -15.35
N GLY A 117 -3.07 4.63 -15.44
CA GLY A 117 -2.36 5.41 -16.46
C GLY A 117 -2.08 6.87 -16.09
N GLN A 118 -2.49 7.35 -14.92
CA GLN A 118 -2.00 8.63 -14.40
C GLN A 118 -0.48 8.58 -14.18
N THR A 119 0.21 9.71 -14.19
CA THR A 119 1.66 9.77 -14.04
C THR A 119 2.11 10.03 -12.60
N CYS A 120 3.11 9.28 -12.13
CA CYS A 120 3.73 9.49 -10.82
C CYS A 120 4.55 10.80 -10.84
N PRO A 121 4.36 11.71 -9.88
CA PRO A 121 5.04 13.00 -9.90
C PRO A 121 6.55 12.95 -9.58
N VAL A 122 7.07 11.79 -9.16
CA VAL A 122 8.51 11.60 -8.84
C VAL A 122 9.24 10.85 -9.94
N THR A 123 8.66 9.75 -10.45
CA THR A 123 9.35 8.85 -11.39
C THR A 123 8.76 8.86 -12.80
N GLU A 124 7.70 9.64 -13.04
CA GLU A 124 6.96 9.73 -14.31
C GLU A 124 6.37 8.39 -14.82
N ALA A 125 6.46 7.33 -14.02
CA ALA A 125 5.89 6.04 -14.36
C ALA A 125 4.35 6.08 -14.27
N PRO A 126 3.65 5.31 -15.12
CA PRO A 126 2.21 5.19 -15.04
C PRO A 126 1.79 4.51 -13.72
N LEU A 127 0.77 5.06 -13.08
CA LEU A 127 0.09 4.47 -11.95
C LEU A 127 -0.68 3.23 -12.38
N GLY A 128 -0.71 2.25 -11.48
CA GLY A 128 -1.56 1.07 -11.59
C GLY A 128 -3.04 1.41 -11.39
N ALA A 129 -3.82 0.41 -10.97
CA ALA A 129 -5.23 0.63 -10.71
C ALA A 129 -5.44 1.59 -9.51
N GLU A 130 -6.67 2.07 -9.32
CA GLU A 130 -6.97 2.98 -8.20
C GLU A 130 -6.58 2.36 -6.84
N GLU A 131 -6.71 1.04 -6.71
CA GLU A 131 -6.39 0.28 -5.51
C GLU A 131 -4.88 0.13 -5.25
N ASP A 132 -4.05 0.58 -6.20
CA ASP A 132 -2.61 0.63 -6.07
C ASP A 132 -2.12 1.97 -5.50
N VAL A 133 -3.04 2.92 -5.28
CA VAL A 133 -2.81 4.19 -4.58
C VAL A 133 -3.38 4.10 -3.16
N ILE A 134 -2.51 3.89 -2.18
CA ILE A 134 -2.92 3.70 -0.79
C ILE A 134 -2.78 5.00 -0.01
N LYS A 135 -3.77 5.33 0.83
CA LYS A 135 -3.64 6.42 1.81
C LYS A 135 -2.70 6.02 2.94
N ILE A 136 -1.62 6.75 3.16
CA ILE A 136 -0.74 6.52 4.30
C ILE A 136 -1.31 7.21 5.54
N ASN A 137 -1.28 6.52 6.68
CA ASN A 137 -1.78 7.00 7.97
C ASN A 137 -3.17 7.62 7.85
N GLY A 138 -4.08 6.91 7.17
CA GLY A 138 -5.49 7.31 7.17
C GLY A 138 -5.96 7.53 8.61
N THR A 139 -6.79 8.54 8.83
CA THR A 139 -7.40 8.89 10.13
C THR A 139 -8.44 7.86 10.56
N TYR A 140 -8.16 6.57 10.37
CA TYR A 140 -8.98 5.49 10.88
C TYR A 140 -8.46 5.18 12.28
N PRO A 141 -9.08 5.70 13.36
CA PRO A 141 -9.04 5.01 14.62
C PRO A 141 -9.25 3.53 14.35
N HIS A 142 -8.38 2.69 14.88
CA HIS A 142 -8.42 1.24 14.71
C HIS A 142 -9.83 0.64 14.91
N ASP A 143 -10.66 1.31 15.73
CA ASP A 143 -12.01 0.91 16.13
C ASP A 143 -13.15 1.66 15.44
N ASP A 144 -12.88 2.54 14.47
CA ASP A 144 -13.94 3.21 13.72
C ASP A 144 -14.54 2.28 12.64
N MET A 145 -15.79 2.57 12.25
CA MET A 145 -16.51 1.76 11.25
C MET A 145 -15.74 1.67 9.92
N ALA A 146 -15.06 2.75 9.54
CA ALA A 146 -14.41 2.86 8.25
C ALA A 146 -13.07 2.09 8.18
N GLY A 147 -12.36 1.97 9.31
CA GLY A 147 -11.21 1.10 9.49
C GLY A 147 -11.60 -0.38 9.45
N ARG A 148 -12.71 -0.76 10.11
CA ARG A 148 -13.28 -2.11 10.00
C ARG A 148 -13.70 -2.46 8.58
N GLU A 149 -14.42 -1.56 7.90
CA GLU A 149 -14.82 -1.77 6.50
C GLU A 149 -13.63 -1.93 5.55
N SER A 150 -12.57 -1.14 5.75
CA SER A 150 -11.36 -1.22 4.92
C SER A 150 -10.63 -2.55 5.10
N ARG A 151 -10.60 -3.08 6.33
CA ARG A 151 -10.08 -4.41 6.64
C ARG A 151 -10.91 -5.51 6.01
N GLU A 152 -12.23 -5.46 6.17
CA GLU A 152 -13.13 -6.45 5.60
C GLU A 152 -13.04 -6.48 4.06
N LYS A 153 -12.97 -5.31 3.42
CA LYS A 153 -12.73 -5.19 1.97
C LYS A 153 -11.40 -5.81 1.56
N LEU A 154 -10.34 -5.58 2.33
CA LEU A 154 -9.03 -6.19 2.08
C LEU A 154 -9.10 -7.72 2.22
N GLU A 155 -9.71 -8.22 3.30
CA GLU A 155 -9.87 -9.66 3.55
C GLU A 155 -10.67 -10.34 2.44
N HIS A 156 -11.81 -9.77 2.06
CA HIS A 156 -12.62 -10.26 0.96
C HIS A 156 -11.83 -10.32 -0.35
N ARG A 157 -11.00 -9.30 -0.63
CA ARG A 157 -10.12 -9.28 -1.80
C ARG A 157 -9.03 -10.35 -1.73
N LEU A 158 -8.43 -10.57 -0.56
CA LEU A 158 -7.42 -11.62 -0.38
C LEU A 158 -8.03 -13.01 -0.54
N VAL A 159 -9.24 -13.24 -0.02
CA VAL A 159 -9.99 -14.49 -0.20
C VAL A 159 -10.34 -14.70 -1.66
N ALA A 160 -10.84 -13.68 -2.36
CA ALA A 160 -11.13 -13.75 -3.79
C ALA A 160 -9.89 -14.04 -4.63
N LYS A 161 -8.75 -13.37 -4.34
CA LYS A 161 -7.46 -13.63 -5.01
C LYS A 161 -6.97 -15.06 -4.75
N LYS A 162 -7.10 -15.56 -3.52
CA LYS A 162 -6.75 -16.95 -3.16
C LYS A 162 -7.65 -17.95 -3.89
N ALA A 163 -8.97 -17.70 -3.97
CA ALA A 163 -9.91 -18.54 -4.70
C ALA A 163 -9.59 -18.57 -6.20
N ALA A 164 -9.34 -17.41 -6.81
CA ALA A 164 -8.94 -17.30 -8.22
C ALA A 164 -7.61 -18.01 -8.51
N ALA A 165 -6.62 -17.90 -7.61
CA ALA A 165 -5.36 -18.62 -7.74
C ALA A 165 -5.53 -20.15 -7.64
N LYS A 166 -6.40 -20.63 -6.73
CA LYS A 166 -6.75 -22.05 -6.62
C LYS A 166 -7.45 -22.56 -7.87
N ALA A 167 -8.40 -21.80 -8.42
CA ALA A 167 -9.10 -22.15 -9.65
C ALA A 167 -8.13 -22.24 -10.85
N LYS A 168 -7.22 -21.27 -11.01
CA LYS A 168 -6.17 -21.32 -12.04
C LYS A 168 -5.25 -22.54 -11.90
N LYS A 169 -4.87 -22.90 -10.67
CA LYS A 169 -4.03 -24.09 -10.41
C LYS A 169 -4.78 -25.40 -10.72
N LYS A 170 -6.09 -25.46 -10.44
CA LYS A 170 -6.93 -26.63 -10.76
C LYS A 170 -7.12 -26.80 -12.27
N GLY A 171 -7.41 -25.70 -12.98
CA GLY A 171 -7.49 -25.70 -14.45
C GLY A 171 -6.17 -26.07 -15.13
N ALA A 172 -5.03 -25.60 -14.62
CA ALA A 172 -3.71 -26.01 -15.12
C ALA A 172 -3.43 -27.50 -14.91
N LYS A 173 -3.87 -28.08 -13.78
CA LYS A 173 -3.71 -29.51 -13.47
C LYS A 173 -4.63 -30.40 -14.32
N GLU A 174 -5.85 -29.95 -14.59
CA GLU A 174 -6.81 -30.64 -15.49
C GLU A 174 -6.39 -30.53 -16.96
N GLY A 175 -5.82 -29.40 -17.39
CA GLY A 175 -5.22 -29.24 -18.72
C GLY A 175 -4.03 -30.18 -18.94
N ALA A 176 -3.11 -30.26 -17.98
CA ALA A 176 -1.98 -31.18 -18.03
C ALA A 176 -2.40 -32.67 -18.03
N ALA A 177 -3.49 -33.02 -17.34
CA ALA A 177 -4.03 -34.40 -17.34
C ALA A 177 -4.68 -34.78 -18.69
N LYS A 178 -5.36 -33.85 -19.36
CA LYS A 178 -5.93 -34.09 -20.69
C LYS A 178 -4.87 -34.19 -21.78
N GLU A 179 -3.78 -33.42 -21.67
CA GLU A 179 -2.66 -33.48 -22.62
C GLU A 179 -1.81 -34.75 -22.46
N GLY A 180 -1.70 -35.29 -21.23
CA GLY A 180 -1.11 -36.60 -20.97
C GLY A 180 -1.92 -37.76 -21.56
N ALA A 181 -3.25 -37.75 -21.42
CA ALA A 181 -4.12 -38.79 -21.96
C ALA A 181 -4.18 -38.79 -23.51
N ALA A 182 -4.03 -37.63 -24.15
CA ALA A 182 -3.98 -37.52 -25.61
C ALA A 182 -2.69 -38.08 -26.22
N LYS A 183 -1.56 -38.09 -25.49
CA LYS A 183 -0.30 -38.67 -25.96
C LYS A 183 -0.24 -40.20 -25.81
N GLU A 184 -0.98 -40.78 -24.87
CA GLU A 184 -1.03 -42.24 -24.67
C GLU A 184 -2.00 -42.95 -25.63
N GLY A 185 -3.00 -42.23 -26.16
CA GLY A 185 -3.95 -42.76 -27.15
C GLY A 185 -3.47 -42.77 -28.61
N ALA A 186 -2.33 -42.15 -28.92
CA ALA A 186 -1.76 -42.07 -30.27
C ALA A 186 -0.66 -43.12 -30.54
N ALA A 187 -0.34 -43.97 -29.57
CA ALA A 187 0.71 -44.99 -29.65
C ALA A 187 0.18 -46.44 -29.69
N LYS A 188 -1.08 -46.65 -30.10
CA LYS A 188 -1.67 -47.98 -30.22
C LYS A 188 -2.27 -48.21 -31.60
#